data_AF-A0A429ISA9-F1
#
_entry.id   AF-A0A429ISA9-F1
#
_cell.length_a   1.000
_cell.length_b   1.000
_cell.length_c   1.000
_cell.angle_alpha   90.00
_cell.angle_beta   90.00
_cell.angle_gamma   90.00
#
_symmetry.space_group_name_H-M   'P 1'
#
loop_
_entity.id
_entity.type
_entity.pdbx_description
1 polymer ?
#
loop_
_entity_poly.entity_id
_entity_poly.type
_entity_poly.pdbx_seq_one_letter_code
_entity_poly.pdbx_strand_id
1 'polypeptide(L)'
;MAAWPPLPPHCAAAGHALVQWVATADTDRSRLCVLRGGRASGKSHLLAWFLIGAASHPSTTAHATVPAQGLITDAVAWEMGRQLGYGPVPAHRLLVRIAADQRPLLLLLPDLHLAGRGPAGQPAASPQAILGNLLLPLLALPHVRVIAETGESGLLADQEHDVVDLGPSPFPGAAPPADGAPDFVALRGSVPATPDGRPIWAQASRPVREGILDAALEEQDGKAISSLLADPGFLIHGSAAAITAALRTPEIAAPTGLRPIWERAAPQLSSIEHDDVTRAALLQAAALGTSPALSEYLRPLAKQHVWTATWAQHGLPVSAQCQIPGNDAPLVTADPLGRLSTHNSGTGQRNGTLSSPTGIRPAGIAAADRGALLVLDEDGPLHVLASDDEDTAATVLGNIADHHGQTLLGAGNLTPTALGSCPQSPLAAVGDSSGAVHVWSLTTYQPAPRSRRLHSVPVSAVACTQDASEGMTFVFSSGFDGTIRLWETSQEPMDSPIDQRPAVVTALAAAITAAGPVLAAAWNDGELHLWHISSGKAEVLPLLYRCSALALSAGGQLMVGGPDGMYAVQLRLDRLSN
;
A
#
# COMPACT_ATOMS: atom_id res chain seq x y z
N MET A 1 34.37 1.41 -11.01
CA MET A 1 33.41 2.54 -10.98
C MET A 1 32.78 2.64 -12.35
N ALA A 2 31.46 2.54 -12.46
CA ALA A 2 30.79 2.71 -13.75
C ALA A 2 30.94 4.16 -14.22
N ALA A 3 31.38 4.36 -15.46
CA ALA A 3 31.47 5.70 -16.04
C ALA A 3 30.04 6.24 -16.27
N TRP A 4 29.85 7.54 -16.01
CA TRP A 4 28.59 8.21 -16.35
C TRP A 4 28.30 8.10 -17.86
N PRO A 5 27.04 7.97 -18.28
CA PRO A 5 26.71 7.96 -19.70
C PRO A 5 27.18 9.26 -20.38
N PRO A 6 27.53 9.24 -21.68
CA PRO A 6 27.92 10.46 -22.39
C PRO A 6 26.74 11.45 -22.46
N LEU A 7 27.03 12.73 -22.21
CA LEU A 7 26.08 13.84 -22.38
C LEU A 7 26.31 14.56 -23.71
N PRO A 8 25.25 15.03 -24.39
CA PRO A 8 25.39 15.98 -25.47
C PRO A 8 26.13 17.25 -25.02
N PRO A 9 26.96 17.89 -25.88
CA PRO A 9 27.80 19.03 -25.49
C PRO A 9 27.03 20.20 -24.86
N HIS A 10 25.81 20.46 -25.31
CA HIS A 10 24.97 21.55 -24.81
C HIS A 10 24.38 21.28 -23.42
N CYS A 11 24.29 20.03 -22.98
CA CYS A 11 23.85 19.64 -21.63
C CYS A 11 25.02 19.29 -20.69
N ALA A 12 26.25 19.20 -21.19
CA ALA A 12 27.40 18.74 -20.42
C ALA A 12 27.68 19.61 -19.19
N ALA A 13 27.69 20.93 -19.35
CA ALA A 13 27.90 21.86 -18.23
C ALA A 13 26.80 21.75 -17.16
N ALA A 14 25.53 21.67 -17.59
CA ALA A 14 24.38 21.50 -16.71
C ALA A 14 24.44 20.17 -15.94
N GLY A 15 24.81 19.08 -16.62
CA GLY A 15 24.99 17.77 -16.00
C GLY A 15 26.12 17.72 -14.99
N HIS A 16 27.27 18.33 -15.30
CA HIS A 16 28.37 18.45 -14.34
C HIS A 16 27.98 19.27 -13.11
N ALA A 17 27.30 20.40 -13.30
CA ALA A 17 26.81 21.24 -12.20
C ALA A 17 25.82 20.47 -11.30
N LEU A 18 24.90 19.71 -11.89
CA LEU A 18 23.92 18.90 -11.16
C LEU A 18 24.61 17.80 -10.34
N VAL A 19 25.52 17.03 -10.95
CA VAL A 19 26.26 15.96 -10.24
C VAL A 19 27.12 16.55 -9.12
N GLN A 20 27.80 17.66 -9.38
CA GLN A 20 28.59 18.34 -8.36
C GLN A 20 27.73 18.82 -7.19
N TRP A 21 26.55 19.38 -7.48
CA TRP A 21 25.59 19.79 -6.46
C TRP A 21 25.21 18.63 -5.55
N VAL A 22 24.78 17.51 -6.12
CA VAL A 22 24.37 16.33 -5.36
C VAL A 22 25.53 15.74 -4.55
N ALA A 23 26.72 15.65 -5.14
CA ALA A 23 27.89 15.02 -4.50
C ALA A 23 28.50 15.86 -3.36
N THR A 24 28.35 17.19 -3.37
CA THR A 24 28.79 18.03 -2.25
C THR A 24 27.85 17.88 -1.05
N ALA A 25 28.40 17.43 0.09
CA ALA A 25 27.70 17.25 1.37
C ALA A 25 27.82 18.48 2.30
N ASP A 26 28.05 19.67 1.73
CA ASP A 26 28.29 20.88 2.50
C ASP A 26 26.99 21.40 3.16
N THR A 27 27.04 21.67 4.46
CA THR A 27 25.87 22.12 5.24
C THR A 27 25.45 23.55 4.89
N ASP A 28 26.36 24.34 4.30
CA ASP A 28 26.13 25.74 3.93
C ASP A 28 25.51 25.88 2.52
N ARG A 29 25.36 24.78 1.77
CA ARG A 29 24.79 24.81 0.44
C ARG A 29 23.27 24.64 0.48
N SER A 30 22.54 25.31 -0.41
CA SER A 30 21.09 25.14 -0.51
C SER A 30 20.71 23.68 -0.76
N ARG A 31 19.63 23.25 -0.08
CA ARG A 31 19.02 21.92 -0.21
C ARG A 31 18.08 21.81 -1.40
N LEU A 32 17.84 22.92 -2.11
CA LEU A 32 17.02 22.99 -3.30
C LEU A 32 17.88 23.32 -4.52
N CYS A 33 17.83 22.46 -5.53
CA CYS A 33 18.35 22.74 -6.87
C CYS A 33 17.18 22.90 -7.84
N VAL A 34 17.08 24.06 -8.49
CA VAL A 34 16.04 24.35 -9.47
C VAL A 34 16.59 24.13 -10.88
N LEU A 35 15.96 23.21 -11.60
CA LEU A 35 16.23 22.98 -13.01
C LEU A 35 15.32 23.90 -13.86
N ARG A 36 15.94 24.84 -14.59
CA ARG A 36 15.26 25.80 -15.46
C ARG A 36 15.59 25.58 -16.93
N GLY A 37 14.72 26.13 -17.77
CA GLY A 37 14.93 26.23 -19.22
C GLY A 37 13.63 26.22 -19.99
N GLY A 38 13.69 26.68 -21.23
CA GLY A 38 12.56 26.74 -22.16
C GLY A 38 12.00 25.38 -22.54
N ARG A 39 10.81 25.36 -23.13
CA ARG A 39 10.20 24.13 -23.65
C ARG A 39 11.17 23.43 -24.62
N ALA A 40 11.33 22.11 -24.49
CA ALA A 40 12.27 21.33 -25.29
C ALA A 40 13.73 21.84 -25.24
N SER A 41 14.20 22.31 -24.09
CA SER A 41 15.62 22.62 -23.85
C SER A 41 16.49 21.41 -23.47
N GLY A 42 15.88 20.21 -23.35
CA GLY A 42 16.58 18.99 -22.94
C GLY A 42 16.49 18.64 -21.45
N LYS A 43 15.72 19.37 -20.63
CA LYS A 43 15.51 19.10 -19.18
C LYS A 43 15.18 17.64 -18.86
N SER A 44 14.16 17.08 -19.52
CA SER A 44 13.75 15.68 -19.29
C SER A 44 14.85 14.69 -19.68
N HIS A 45 15.62 14.97 -20.74
CA HIS A 45 16.77 14.15 -21.12
C HIS A 45 17.91 14.24 -20.09
N LEU A 46 18.15 15.43 -19.54
CA LEU A 46 19.15 15.64 -18.50
C LEU A 46 18.79 14.89 -17.22
N LEU A 47 17.53 14.95 -16.77
CA LEU A 47 17.06 14.21 -15.59
C LEU A 47 17.11 12.70 -15.82
N ALA A 48 16.72 12.21 -16.99
CA ALA A 48 16.84 10.81 -17.34
C ALA A 48 18.31 10.34 -17.36
N TRP A 49 19.21 11.13 -17.96
CA TRP A 49 20.66 10.89 -17.90
C TRP A 49 21.15 10.83 -16.45
N PHE A 50 20.72 11.78 -15.62
CA PHE A 50 21.12 11.85 -14.22
C PHE A 50 20.71 10.58 -13.47
N LEU A 51 19.46 10.15 -13.60
CA LEU A 51 18.93 8.95 -12.95
C LEU A 51 19.71 7.68 -13.33
N ILE A 52 20.05 7.52 -14.61
CA ILE A 52 20.82 6.37 -15.09
C ILE A 52 22.22 6.35 -14.47
N GLY A 53 22.93 7.48 -14.44
CA GLY A 53 24.28 7.57 -13.87
C GLY A 53 24.30 7.52 -12.33
N ALA A 54 23.29 8.11 -11.69
CA ALA A 54 23.13 8.18 -10.24
C ALA A 54 22.95 6.81 -9.59
N ALA A 55 22.27 5.88 -10.26
CA ALA A 55 21.99 4.53 -9.75
C ALA A 55 23.26 3.73 -9.40
N SER A 56 24.41 4.09 -9.99
CA SER A 56 25.70 3.42 -9.73
C SER A 56 26.48 4.01 -8.55
N HIS A 57 25.95 5.04 -7.88
CA HIS A 57 26.69 5.87 -6.92
C HIS A 57 25.83 6.21 -5.70
N PRO A 58 26.11 5.64 -4.50
CA PRO A 58 25.28 5.82 -3.30
C PRO A 58 25.06 7.29 -2.89
N SER A 59 26.04 8.16 -3.11
CA SER A 59 25.96 9.58 -2.76
C SER A 59 25.09 10.40 -3.72
N THR A 60 24.70 9.85 -4.86
CA THR A 60 23.88 10.54 -5.87
C THR A 60 22.56 9.85 -6.16
N THR A 61 22.29 8.70 -5.53
CA THR A 61 21.06 7.93 -5.73
C THR A 61 19.83 8.80 -5.46
N ALA A 62 18.95 8.90 -6.46
CA ALA A 62 17.62 9.47 -6.28
C ALA A 62 16.76 8.45 -5.52
N HIS A 63 16.17 8.88 -4.42
CA HIS A 63 15.36 8.03 -3.55
C HIS A 63 13.88 8.05 -3.95
N ALA A 64 13.42 9.14 -4.57
CA ALA A 64 12.13 9.21 -5.24
C ALA A 64 12.19 10.21 -6.41
N THR A 65 11.51 9.89 -7.51
CA THR A 65 11.31 10.76 -8.67
C THR A 65 9.83 10.78 -9.02
N VAL A 66 9.20 11.94 -8.87
CA VAL A 66 7.75 12.09 -9.07
C VAL A 66 7.48 13.19 -10.10
N PRO A 67 7.19 12.83 -11.37
CA PRO A 67 6.74 13.78 -12.38
C PRO A 67 5.42 14.42 -11.93
N ALA A 68 5.46 15.71 -11.65
CA ALA A 68 4.36 16.40 -11.00
C ALA A 68 3.31 16.92 -11.99
N GLN A 69 3.53 16.79 -13.31
CA GLN A 69 2.61 17.26 -14.34
C GLN A 69 1.19 16.73 -14.11
N GLY A 70 0.23 17.64 -13.94
CA GLY A 70 -1.17 17.28 -13.71
C GLY A 70 -1.44 16.49 -12.43
N LEU A 71 -0.48 16.42 -11.49
CA LEU A 71 -0.68 15.82 -10.17
C LEU A 71 -1.08 16.88 -9.16
N ILE A 72 -1.88 16.47 -8.19
CA ILE A 72 -2.20 17.24 -6.98
C ILE A 72 -1.29 16.83 -5.83
N THR A 73 -1.26 17.61 -4.74
CA THR A 73 -0.43 17.33 -3.55
C THR A 73 -0.58 15.91 -3.02
N ASP A 74 -1.80 15.39 -2.92
CA ASP A 74 -2.06 14.01 -2.46
C ASP A 74 -1.40 12.99 -3.39
N ALA A 75 -1.54 13.14 -4.71
CA ALA A 75 -0.97 12.22 -5.69
C ALA A 75 0.56 12.24 -5.68
N VAL A 76 1.18 13.42 -5.53
CA VAL A 76 2.64 13.53 -5.37
C VAL A 76 3.09 12.82 -4.09
N ALA A 77 2.38 13.01 -2.99
CA ALA A 77 2.70 12.35 -1.72
C ALA A 77 2.51 10.82 -1.79
N TRP A 78 1.45 10.33 -2.44
CA TRP A 78 1.22 8.89 -2.61
C TRP A 78 2.34 8.24 -3.41
N GLU A 79 2.73 8.85 -4.52
CA GLU A 79 3.80 8.31 -5.37
C GLU A 79 5.17 8.38 -4.68
N MET A 80 5.48 9.51 -4.04
CA MET A 80 6.71 9.66 -3.25
C MET A 80 6.78 8.65 -2.10
N GLY A 81 5.69 8.49 -1.35
CA GLY A 81 5.61 7.53 -0.25
C GLY A 81 5.82 6.09 -0.73
N ARG A 82 5.27 5.73 -1.90
CA ARG A 82 5.43 4.41 -2.50
C ARG A 82 6.89 4.13 -2.87
N GLN A 83 7.57 5.07 -3.55
CA GLN A 83 8.98 4.91 -3.92
C GLN A 83 9.93 4.89 -2.71
N LEU A 84 9.55 5.55 -1.61
CA LEU A 84 10.31 5.55 -0.35
C LEU A 84 10.01 4.34 0.56
N GLY A 85 9.09 3.44 0.17
CA GLY A 85 8.72 2.26 0.98
C GLY A 85 7.81 2.58 2.18
N TYR A 86 7.11 3.72 2.17
CA TYR A 86 6.08 4.08 3.15
C TYR A 86 4.66 3.78 2.67
N GLY A 87 4.52 3.41 1.39
CA GLY A 87 3.26 3.24 0.73
C GLY A 87 2.54 4.54 0.39
N PRO A 88 1.35 4.46 -0.21
CA PRO A 88 0.61 5.62 -0.66
C PRO A 88 -0.08 6.32 0.52
N VAL A 89 0.67 7.16 1.23
CA VAL A 89 0.20 7.92 2.40
C VAL A 89 -0.02 9.40 2.08
N PRO A 90 -1.01 10.07 2.70
CA PRO A 90 -1.23 11.50 2.48
C PRO A 90 -0.03 12.34 2.96
N ALA A 91 0.13 13.53 2.37
CA ALA A 91 1.29 14.41 2.57
C ALA A 91 1.70 14.60 4.03
N HIS A 92 0.74 14.91 4.92
CA HIS A 92 1.03 15.12 6.34
C HIS A 92 1.63 13.88 7.04
N ARG A 93 1.21 12.66 6.67
CA ARG A 93 1.79 11.42 7.21
C ARG A 93 3.14 11.12 6.59
N LEU A 94 3.31 11.39 5.29
CA LEU A 94 4.59 11.23 4.62
C LEU A 94 5.67 12.08 5.29
N LEU A 95 5.35 13.35 5.59
CA LEU A 95 6.25 14.26 6.30
C LEU A 95 6.67 13.72 7.67
N VAL A 96 5.72 13.18 8.45
CA VAL A 96 6.03 12.56 9.75
C VAL A 96 6.95 11.34 9.58
N ARG A 97 6.73 10.52 8.56
CA ARG A 97 7.57 9.34 8.29
C ARG A 97 8.99 9.73 7.88
N ILE A 98 9.12 10.67 6.96
CA ILE A 98 10.43 11.17 6.52
C ILE A 98 11.16 11.90 7.65
N ALA A 99 10.45 12.64 8.51
CA ALA A 99 11.08 13.29 9.66
C ALA A 99 11.65 12.29 10.67
N ALA A 100 10.98 11.15 10.85
CA ALA A 100 11.44 10.07 11.73
C ALA A 100 12.61 9.27 11.13
N ASP A 101 12.69 9.16 9.80
CA ASP A 101 13.77 8.49 9.08
C ASP A 101 14.88 9.46 8.70
N GLN A 102 15.99 9.44 9.44
CA GLN A 102 17.11 10.36 9.23
C GLN A 102 18.07 9.94 8.10
N ARG A 103 17.72 8.92 7.30
CA ARG A 103 18.52 8.56 6.12
C ARG A 103 18.57 9.74 5.14
N PRO A 104 19.74 10.06 4.55
CA PRO A 104 19.82 11.10 3.52
C PRO A 104 18.88 10.80 2.36
N LEU A 105 18.04 11.76 1.97
CA LEU A 105 17.10 11.64 0.86
C LEU A 105 17.38 12.67 -0.22
N LEU A 106 17.41 12.18 -1.46
CA LEU A 106 17.42 13.01 -2.67
C LEU A 106 16.12 12.76 -3.42
N LEU A 107 15.30 13.80 -3.55
CA LEU A 107 13.99 13.75 -4.20
C LEU A 107 14.02 14.56 -5.50
N LEU A 108 13.43 14.02 -6.56
CA LEU A 108 13.30 14.69 -7.86
C LEU A 108 11.82 14.98 -8.15
N LEU A 109 11.51 16.23 -8.46
CA LEU A 109 10.17 16.71 -8.83
C LEU A 109 10.20 17.37 -10.22
N PRO A 110 10.27 16.58 -11.31
CA PRO A 110 10.10 17.09 -12.66
C PRO A 110 8.71 17.71 -12.86
N ASP A 111 8.62 18.65 -13.80
CA ASP A 111 7.37 19.29 -14.23
C ASP A 111 6.53 19.94 -13.10
N LEU A 112 7.16 20.39 -12.01
CA LEU A 112 6.45 20.98 -10.86
C LEU A 112 5.61 22.20 -11.25
N HIS A 113 6.06 22.96 -12.23
CA HIS A 113 5.34 24.11 -12.79
C HIS A 113 4.08 23.74 -13.59
N LEU A 114 3.94 22.49 -14.00
CA LEU A 114 2.77 21.95 -14.70
C LEU A 114 1.87 21.14 -13.76
N ALA A 115 2.12 21.19 -12.45
CA ALA A 115 1.34 20.49 -11.46
C ALA A 115 0.04 21.23 -11.13
N GLY A 116 -0.92 20.49 -10.61
CA GLY A 116 -2.26 20.96 -10.28
C GLY A 116 -3.33 20.49 -11.27
N ARG A 117 -4.52 20.24 -10.74
CA ARG A 117 -5.75 19.88 -11.46
C ARG A 117 -6.98 20.40 -10.72
N GLY A 118 -8.11 20.47 -11.40
CA GLY A 118 -9.37 20.89 -10.79
C GLY A 118 -9.73 22.36 -11.06
N PRO A 119 -10.81 22.87 -10.44
CA PRO A 119 -11.31 24.21 -10.72
C PRO A 119 -10.29 25.31 -10.45
N ALA A 120 -10.26 26.33 -11.32
CA ALA A 120 -9.46 27.52 -11.11
C ALA A 120 -9.74 28.16 -9.74
N GLY A 121 -8.67 28.52 -9.03
CA GLY A 121 -8.76 29.14 -7.69
C GLY A 121 -8.85 28.15 -6.52
N GLN A 122 -9.02 26.85 -6.78
CA GLN A 122 -8.89 25.83 -5.74
C GLN A 122 -7.42 25.50 -5.49
N PRO A 123 -7.01 25.16 -4.24
CA PRO A 123 -5.62 24.79 -3.94
C PRO A 123 -5.11 23.64 -4.82
N ALA A 124 -5.96 22.66 -5.12
CA ALA A 124 -5.59 21.51 -5.95
C ALA A 124 -5.18 21.89 -7.39
N ALA A 125 -5.67 23.01 -7.92
CA ALA A 125 -5.38 23.48 -9.28
C ALA A 125 -4.05 24.22 -9.40
N SER A 126 -3.34 24.42 -8.29
CA SER A 126 -2.19 25.30 -8.21
C SER A 126 -0.93 24.56 -7.75
N PRO A 127 0.22 24.72 -8.44
CA PRO A 127 1.47 24.12 -8.01
C PRO A 127 1.96 24.68 -6.66
N GLN A 128 1.48 25.87 -6.26
CA GLN A 128 1.75 26.45 -4.94
C GLN A 128 1.22 25.59 -3.80
N ALA A 129 0.17 24.79 -4.00
CA ALA A 129 -0.31 23.87 -2.96
C ALA A 129 0.67 22.71 -2.71
N ILE A 130 1.37 22.23 -3.74
CA ILE A 130 2.45 21.24 -3.55
C ILE A 130 3.64 21.89 -2.86
N LEU A 131 3.95 23.13 -3.23
CA LEU A 131 5.02 23.90 -2.59
C LEU A 131 4.80 24.03 -1.08
N GLY A 132 3.66 24.60 -0.68
CA GLY A 132 3.37 24.89 0.73
C GLY A 132 3.10 23.65 1.59
N ASN A 133 2.36 22.67 1.06
CA ASN A 133 1.89 21.54 1.87
C ASN A 133 2.83 20.33 1.85
N LEU A 134 3.85 20.31 0.99
CA LEU A 134 4.78 19.19 0.86
C LEU A 134 6.24 19.62 0.71
N LEU A 135 6.58 20.43 -0.31
CA LEU A 135 7.98 20.70 -0.64
C LEU A 135 8.71 21.54 0.41
N LEU A 136 8.11 22.63 0.89
CA LEU A 136 8.74 23.48 1.93
C LEU A 136 8.92 22.74 3.25
N PRO A 137 7.92 21.98 3.78
CA PRO A 137 8.14 21.13 4.93
C PRO A 137 9.24 20.08 4.74
N LEU A 138 9.39 19.51 3.55
CA LEU A 138 10.49 18.57 3.24
C LEU A 138 11.85 19.26 3.30
N LEU A 139 11.99 20.45 2.70
CA LEU A 139 13.26 21.21 2.69
C LEU A 139 13.70 21.69 4.08
N ALA A 140 12.76 21.83 5.01
CA ALA A 140 13.07 22.13 6.41
C ALA A 140 13.84 20.98 7.11
N LEU A 141 13.74 19.75 6.60
CA LEU A 141 14.43 18.58 7.16
C LEU A 141 15.92 18.55 6.74
N PRO A 142 16.86 18.36 7.68
CA PRO A 142 18.31 18.43 7.41
C PRO A 142 18.85 17.38 6.46
N HIS A 143 18.21 16.22 6.42
CA HIS A 143 18.61 15.07 5.61
C HIS A 143 17.95 15.04 4.24
N VAL A 144 17.09 16.01 3.89
CA VAL A 144 16.36 16.02 2.62
C VAL A 144 16.92 17.07 1.67
N ARG A 145 17.17 16.65 0.43
CA ARG A 145 17.55 17.51 -0.69
C ARG A 145 16.61 17.27 -1.86
N VAL A 146 16.30 18.33 -2.60
CA VAL A 146 15.34 18.27 -3.71
C VAL A 146 15.90 18.90 -4.97
N ILE A 147 15.70 18.22 -6.11
CA ILE A 147 15.85 18.78 -7.45
C ILE A 147 14.43 19.00 -8.00
N ALA A 148 14.07 20.25 -8.31
CA ALA A 148 12.74 20.59 -8.81
C ALA A 148 12.81 21.27 -10.19
N GLU A 149 11.98 20.84 -11.12
CA GLU A 149 11.90 21.45 -12.46
C GLU A 149 10.76 22.49 -12.53
N THR A 150 11.11 23.74 -12.79
CA THR A 150 10.13 24.84 -12.86
C THR A 150 9.93 25.40 -14.27
N GLY A 151 10.60 24.82 -15.27
CA GLY A 151 10.58 25.35 -16.64
C GLY A 151 11.10 26.78 -16.67
N GLU A 152 10.29 27.70 -17.19
CA GLU A 152 10.59 29.14 -17.17
C GLU A 152 9.90 29.88 -16.02
N SER A 153 9.04 29.21 -15.25
CA SER A 153 8.26 29.84 -14.17
C SER A 153 9.13 30.34 -13.02
N GLY A 154 8.66 31.41 -12.35
CA GLY A 154 9.26 31.95 -11.13
C GLY A 154 8.78 31.26 -9.84
N LEU A 155 8.24 30.04 -9.92
CA LEU A 155 7.54 29.36 -8.82
C LEU A 155 8.36 29.25 -7.52
N LEU A 156 9.69 29.13 -7.62
CA LEU A 156 10.61 28.95 -6.50
C LEU A 156 11.56 30.15 -6.31
N ALA A 157 11.28 31.29 -6.95
CA ALA A 157 12.18 32.44 -6.97
C ALA A 157 12.45 33.03 -5.57
N ASP A 158 11.47 32.93 -4.66
CA ASP A 158 11.57 33.47 -3.29
C ASP A 158 12.28 32.53 -2.31
N GLN A 159 12.67 31.33 -2.74
CA GLN A 159 13.35 30.34 -1.90
C GLN A 159 14.86 30.40 -2.10
N GLU A 160 15.65 30.05 -1.09
CA GLU A 160 17.10 29.88 -1.28
C GLU A 160 17.38 28.62 -2.11
N HIS A 161 17.98 28.77 -3.28
CA HIS A 161 18.20 27.65 -4.20
C HIS A 161 19.44 27.84 -5.09
N ASP A 162 20.02 26.73 -5.51
CA ASP A 162 20.95 26.68 -6.63
C ASP A 162 20.19 26.52 -7.95
N VAL A 163 20.71 27.07 -9.05
CA VAL A 163 20.07 27.01 -10.37
C VAL A 163 20.94 26.23 -11.34
N VAL A 164 20.33 25.28 -12.04
CA VAL A 164 20.87 24.68 -13.27
C VAL A 164 19.96 25.11 -14.40
N ASP A 165 20.43 26.00 -15.27
CA ASP A 165 19.63 26.56 -16.37
C ASP A 165 20.14 26.04 -17.72
N LEU A 166 19.23 25.53 -18.54
CA LEU A 166 19.47 25.06 -19.90
C LEU A 166 19.16 26.13 -20.97
N GLY A 167 18.71 27.31 -20.57
CA GLY A 167 18.44 28.46 -21.45
C GLY A 167 17.04 28.47 -22.09
N PRO A 168 16.66 29.57 -22.77
CA PRO A 168 15.34 29.77 -23.36
C PRO A 168 15.18 29.12 -24.76
N SER A 169 13.93 28.80 -25.13
CA SER A 169 13.50 28.33 -26.47
C SER A 169 13.96 26.92 -26.91
N PRO A 170 13.24 26.28 -27.85
CA PRO A 170 13.41 24.85 -28.09
C PRO A 170 14.69 24.52 -28.85
N PHE A 171 15.10 23.26 -28.73
CA PHE A 171 15.99 22.61 -29.68
C PHE A 171 15.62 22.99 -31.14
N PRO A 172 16.61 23.19 -32.03
CA PRO A 172 16.36 23.44 -33.44
C PRO A 172 15.41 22.39 -34.04
N GLY A 173 14.24 22.84 -34.52
CA GLY A 173 13.27 21.98 -35.21
C GLY A 173 12.04 21.54 -34.41
N ALA A 174 11.90 21.90 -33.12
CA ALA A 174 10.65 21.63 -32.40
C ALA A 174 9.62 22.76 -32.66
N ALA A 175 8.52 22.43 -33.32
CA ALA A 175 7.39 23.34 -33.44
C ALA A 175 6.61 23.37 -32.10
N PRO A 176 6.17 24.54 -31.62
CA PRO A 176 5.23 24.61 -30.52
C PRO A 176 3.92 23.90 -30.91
N PRO A 177 3.26 23.17 -29.99
CA PRO A 177 1.94 22.62 -30.28
C PRO A 177 0.94 23.75 -30.56
N ALA A 178 -0.13 23.43 -31.28
CA ALA A 178 -1.23 24.36 -31.49
C ALA A 178 -1.87 24.72 -30.13
N ASP A 179 -2.08 26.02 -29.90
CA ASP A 179 -2.69 26.53 -28.68
C ASP A 179 -4.20 26.28 -28.66
N GLY A 180 -4.71 25.91 -27.48
CA GLY A 180 -6.13 25.74 -27.17
C GLY A 180 -6.42 24.40 -26.52
N ALA A 181 -6.76 24.41 -25.22
CA ALA A 181 -7.38 23.24 -24.61
C ALA A 181 -8.74 23.01 -25.31
N PRO A 182 -9.02 21.79 -25.79
CA PRO A 182 -10.31 21.51 -26.43
C PRO A 182 -11.45 21.65 -25.41
N ASP A 183 -12.54 22.30 -25.83
CA ASP A 183 -13.74 22.47 -25.00
C ASP A 183 -14.42 21.12 -24.68
N PHE A 184 -15.26 21.12 -23.65
CA PHE A 184 -15.93 19.92 -23.16
C PHE A 184 -16.77 19.25 -24.26
N VAL A 185 -17.47 20.02 -25.08
CA VAL A 185 -18.37 19.50 -26.13
C VAL A 185 -17.57 18.77 -27.21
N ALA A 186 -16.45 19.35 -27.66
CA ALA A 186 -15.55 18.75 -28.65
C ALA A 186 -14.92 17.46 -28.11
N LEU A 187 -14.44 17.49 -26.86
CA LEU A 187 -13.92 16.29 -26.20
C LEU A 187 -15.00 15.21 -26.08
N ARG A 188 -16.19 15.57 -25.60
CA ARG A 188 -17.30 14.62 -25.42
C ARG A 188 -17.78 14.03 -26.74
N GLY A 189 -17.78 14.80 -27.82
CA GLY A 189 -18.13 14.35 -29.18
C GLY A 189 -17.12 13.38 -29.78
N SER A 190 -15.88 13.37 -29.30
CA SER A 190 -14.84 12.43 -29.72
C SER A 190 -14.88 11.08 -28.99
N VAL A 191 -15.70 10.95 -27.92
CA VAL A 191 -15.87 9.70 -27.18
C VAL A 191 -16.84 8.79 -27.93
N PRO A 192 -16.41 7.59 -28.38
CA PRO A 192 -17.30 6.64 -29.03
C PRO A 192 -18.49 6.30 -28.13
N ALA A 193 -19.65 6.00 -28.72
CA ALA A 193 -20.86 5.66 -27.98
C ALA A 193 -21.53 4.39 -28.50
N THR A 194 -22.24 3.70 -27.63
CA THR A 194 -23.13 2.60 -27.99
C THR A 194 -24.33 3.12 -28.80
N PRO A 195 -25.09 2.24 -29.50
CA PRO A 195 -26.29 2.65 -30.24
C PRO A 195 -27.35 3.37 -29.39
N ASP A 196 -27.40 3.09 -28.08
CA ASP A 196 -28.28 3.76 -27.11
C ASP A 196 -27.66 5.02 -26.48
N GLY A 197 -26.51 5.48 -26.99
CA GLY A 197 -25.89 6.76 -26.64
C GLY A 197 -24.97 6.74 -25.41
N ARG A 198 -24.66 5.57 -24.84
CA ARG A 198 -23.75 5.47 -23.69
C ARG A 198 -22.29 5.59 -24.13
N PRO A 199 -21.45 6.37 -23.44
CA PRO A 199 -20.04 6.50 -23.80
C PRO A 199 -19.28 5.18 -23.61
N ILE A 200 -18.35 4.90 -24.51
CA ILE A 200 -17.42 3.76 -24.48
C ILE A 200 -16.03 4.30 -24.18
N TRP A 201 -15.79 4.60 -22.91
CA TRP A 201 -14.56 5.23 -22.45
C TRP A 201 -13.28 4.44 -22.73
N ALA A 202 -13.34 3.10 -22.76
CA ALA A 202 -12.21 2.24 -23.13
C ALA A 202 -11.66 2.53 -24.54
N GLN A 203 -12.49 3.08 -25.43
CA GLN A 203 -12.11 3.42 -26.81
C GLN A 203 -11.74 4.91 -26.97
N ALA A 204 -11.92 5.73 -25.92
CA ALA A 204 -11.52 7.13 -25.96
C ALA A 204 -10.00 7.27 -25.88
N SER A 205 -9.46 8.24 -26.62
CA SER A 205 -8.02 8.53 -26.58
C SER A 205 -7.60 9.00 -25.18
N ARG A 206 -6.33 8.75 -24.80
CA ARG A 206 -5.80 9.17 -23.51
C ARG A 206 -5.96 10.69 -23.26
N PRO A 207 -5.69 11.60 -24.22
CA PRO A 207 -5.93 13.03 -24.02
C PRO A 207 -7.39 13.37 -23.69
N VAL A 208 -8.36 12.67 -24.28
CA VAL A 208 -9.78 12.89 -24.00
C VAL A 208 -10.12 12.43 -22.58
N ARG A 209 -9.68 11.23 -22.19
CA ARG A 209 -9.90 10.68 -20.84
C ARG A 209 -9.24 11.51 -19.74
N GLU A 210 -8.08 12.09 -20.04
CA GLU A 210 -7.33 12.93 -19.11
C GLU A 210 -7.86 14.37 -19.02
N GLY A 211 -8.42 14.92 -20.10
CA GLY A 211 -8.79 16.34 -20.17
C GLY A 211 -10.28 16.66 -20.01
N ILE A 212 -11.19 15.71 -20.26
CA ILE A 212 -12.62 16.01 -20.35
C ILE A 212 -13.25 16.52 -19.04
N LEU A 213 -12.78 16.03 -17.89
CA LEU A 213 -13.25 16.54 -16.60
C LEU A 213 -12.72 17.95 -16.33
N ASP A 214 -11.47 18.23 -16.66
CA ASP A 214 -10.91 19.57 -16.49
C ASP A 214 -11.62 20.58 -17.38
N ALA A 215 -11.92 20.24 -18.64
CA ALA A 215 -12.71 21.09 -19.53
C ALA A 215 -14.10 21.41 -18.93
N ALA A 216 -14.78 20.40 -18.37
CA ALA A 216 -16.07 20.61 -17.71
C ALA A 216 -15.96 21.51 -16.45
N LEU A 217 -14.85 21.42 -15.71
CA LEU A 217 -14.58 22.24 -14.52
C LEU A 217 -14.24 23.69 -14.88
N GLU A 218 -13.46 23.91 -15.94
CA GLU A 218 -13.12 25.23 -16.47
C GLU A 218 -14.37 25.97 -16.96
N GLU A 219 -15.27 25.27 -17.65
CA GLU A 219 -16.55 25.81 -18.12
C GLU A 219 -17.59 25.97 -16.99
N GLN A 220 -17.30 25.48 -15.78
CA GLN A 220 -18.21 25.45 -14.64
C GLN A 220 -19.56 24.75 -14.94
N ASP A 221 -19.56 23.77 -15.86
CA ASP A 221 -20.76 23.01 -16.22
C ASP A 221 -21.03 21.93 -15.17
N GLY A 222 -21.80 22.30 -14.14
CA GLY A 222 -22.20 21.38 -13.07
C GLY A 222 -22.94 20.12 -13.54
N LYS A 223 -23.63 20.16 -14.69
CA LYS A 223 -24.31 18.98 -15.24
C LYS A 223 -23.30 18.04 -15.89
N ALA A 224 -22.36 18.58 -16.68
CA ALA A 224 -21.27 17.80 -17.25
C ALA A 224 -20.43 17.12 -16.16
N ILE A 225 -20.02 17.88 -15.14
CA ILE A 225 -19.25 17.37 -14.01
C ILE A 225 -20.00 16.25 -13.28
N SER A 226 -21.27 16.51 -12.91
CA SER A 226 -22.08 15.50 -12.22
C SER A 226 -22.33 14.26 -13.08
N SER A 227 -22.47 14.42 -14.40
CA SER A 227 -22.65 13.29 -15.33
C SER A 227 -21.39 12.43 -15.44
N LEU A 228 -20.21 13.05 -15.51
CA LEU A 228 -18.93 12.33 -15.56
C LEU A 228 -18.69 11.56 -14.25
N LEU A 229 -18.86 12.22 -13.10
CA LEU A 229 -18.65 11.59 -11.80
C LEU A 229 -19.68 10.50 -11.48
N ALA A 230 -20.87 10.55 -12.09
CA ALA A 230 -21.88 9.51 -11.97
C ALA A 230 -21.67 8.31 -12.91
N ASP A 231 -20.79 8.41 -13.92
CA ASP A 231 -20.55 7.37 -14.91
C ASP A 231 -19.45 6.41 -14.44
N PRO A 232 -19.78 5.15 -14.09
CA PRO A 232 -18.78 4.18 -13.66
C PRO A 232 -17.71 3.87 -14.71
N GLY A 233 -18.06 3.98 -16.00
CA GLY A 233 -17.09 3.83 -17.09
C GLY A 233 -16.04 4.95 -17.04
N PHE A 234 -16.47 6.19 -16.78
CA PHE A 234 -15.53 7.29 -16.59
C PHE A 234 -14.68 7.11 -15.34
N LEU A 235 -15.23 6.60 -14.23
CA LEU A 235 -14.44 6.30 -13.02
C LEU A 235 -13.31 5.28 -13.28
N ILE A 236 -13.57 4.29 -14.15
CA ILE A 236 -12.55 3.30 -14.56
C ILE A 236 -11.46 3.94 -15.42
N HIS A 237 -11.80 4.75 -16.41
CA HIS A 237 -10.82 5.14 -17.44
C HIS A 237 -10.35 6.60 -17.36
N GLY A 238 -11.03 7.46 -16.62
CA GLY A 238 -10.72 8.88 -16.49
C GLY A 238 -9.54 9.17 -15.56
N SER A 239 -9.01 10.38 -15.66
CA SER A 239 -7.85 10.82 -14.86
C SER A 239 -8.09 10.65 -13.36
N ALA A 240 -7.25 9.84 -12.70
CA ALA A 240 -7.32 9.67 -11.26
C ALA A 240 -7.11 10.99 -10.52
N ALA A 241 -6.16 11.80 -11.01
CA ALA A 241 -5.81 13.09 -10.42
C ALA A 241 -6.95 14.10 -10.55
N ALA A 242 -7.57 14.23 -11.74
CA ALA A 242 -8.67 15.17 -11.94
C ALA A 242 -9.91 14.76 -11.12
N ILE A 243 -10.27 13.47 -11.08
CA ILE A 243 -11.40 12.99 -10.27
C ILE A 243 -11.11 13.22 -8.78
N THR A 244 -9.89 12.96 -8.32
CA THR A 244 -9.50 13.24 -6.92
C THR A 244 -9.59 14.73 -6.61
N ALA A 245 -9.07 15.60 -7.47
CA ALA A 245 -9.16 17.05 -7.28
C ALA A 245 -10.62 17.53 -7.19
N ALA A 246 -11.48 17.04 -8.08
CA ALA A 246 -12.90 17.35 -8.07
C ALA A 246 -13.58 16.88 -6.77
N LEU A 247 -13.31 15.64 -6.36
CA LEU A 247 -13.90 15.04 -5.15
C LEU A 247 -13.26 15.51 -3.84
N ARG A 248 -12.18 16.29 -3.87
CA ARG A 248 -11.65 17.04 -2.71
C ARG A 248 -12.29 18.40 -2.56
N THR A 249 -12.90 18.93 -3.62
CA THR A 249 -13.58 20.23 -3.62
C THR A 249 -15.02 20.05 -3.10
N PRO A 250 -15.39 20.56 -1.90
CA PRO A 250 -16.71 20.30 -1.31
C PRO A 250 -17.86 20.87 -2.13
N GLU A 251 -17.63 21.95 -2.87
CA GLU A 251 -18.65 22.67 -3.65
C GLU A 251 -19.09 21.90 -4.91
N ILE A 252 -18.28 20.95 -5.38
CA ILE A 252 -18.61 20.14 -6.56
C ILE A 252 -19.66 19.10 -6.18
N ALA A 253 -20.80 19.09 -6.88
CA ALA A 253 -21.79 18.05 -6.70
C ALA A 253 -21.22 16.67 -7.11
N ALA A 254 -21.35 15.68 -6.23
CA ALA A 254 -20.94 14.31 -6.49
C ALA A 254 -22.05 13.33 -6.07
N PRO A 255 -22.18 12.17 -6.74
CA PRO A 255 -23.10 11.13 -6.31
C PRO A 255 -22.90 10.74 -4.84
N THR A 256 -24.01 10.45 -4.15
CA THR A 256 -24.00 10.04 -2.74
C THR A 256 -23.08 8.84 -2.53
N GLY A 257 -22.18 8.95 -1.55
CA GLY A 257 -21.22 7.90 -1.22
C GLY A 257 -19.99 7.81 -2.13
N LEU A 258 -19.92 8.54 -3.26
CA LEU A 258 -18.76 8.47 -4.16
C LEU A 258 -17.48 8.98 -3.49
N ARG A 259 -17.54 10.08 -2.74
CA ARG A 259 -16.37 10.66 -2.06
C ARG A 259 -15.65 9.64 -1.16
N PRO A 260 -16.30 9.01 -0.17
CA PRO A 260 -15.62 8.01 0.65
C PRO A 260 -15.17 6.78 -0.14
N ILE A 261 -15.90 6.35 -1.18
CA ILE A 261 -15.45 5.25 -2.06
C ILE A 261 -14.13 5.64 -2.75
N TRP A 262 -14.09 6.83 -3.33
CA TRP A 262 -12.93 7.32 -4.05
C TRP A 262 -11.75 7.56 -3.13
N GLU A 263 -11.95 8.15 -1.94
CA GLU A 263 -10.88 8.39 -0.96
C GLU A 263 -10.14 7.11 -0.56
N ARG A 264 -10.83 5.96 -0.55
CA ARG A 264 -10.23 4.65 -0.24
C ARG A 264 -9.43 4.09 -1.41
N ALA A 265 -9.93 4.27 -2.63
CA ALA A 265 -9.32 3.70 -3.83
C ALA A 265 -8.21 4.59 -4.40
N ALA A 266 -8.36 5.92 -4.34
CA ALA A 266 -7.51 6.92 -4.97
C ALA A 266 -6.00 6.74 -4.70
N PRO A 267 -5.54 6.42 -3.47
CA PRO A 267 -4.12 6.20 -3.20
C PRO A 267 -3.51 5.09 -4.06
N GLN A 268 -4.29 4.06 -4.39
CA GLN A 268 -3.87 3.00 -5.32
C GLN A 268 -4.13 3.41 -6.77
N LEU A 269 -5.29 4.01 -7.09
CA LEU A 269 -5.62 4.41 -8.46
C LEU A 269 -4.68 5.46 -9.06
N SER A 270 -3.94 6.21 -8.24
CA SER A 270 -2.99 7.24 -8.66
C SER A 270 -1.60 6.72 -9.02
N SER A 271 -1.29 5.44 -8.80
CA SER A 271 0.01 4.86 -9.19
C SER A 271 0.14 4.70 -10.71
N ILE A 272 1.26 4.14 -11.17
CA ILE A 272 1.48 3.66 -12.55
C ILE A 272 0.17 3.10 -13.13
N GLU A 273 -0.15 3.49 -14.38
CA GLU A 273 -1.42 3.17 -15.05
C GLU A 273 -1.81 1.70 -14.83
N HIS A 274 -2.75 1.48 -13.92
CA HIS A 274 -3.39 0.20 -13.73
C HIS A 274 -4.13 -0.19 -15.01
N ASP A 275 -4.17 -1.48 -15.31
CA ASP A 275 -5.14 -1.95 -16.29
C ASP A 275 -6.58 -1.72 -15.79
N ASP A 276 -7.52 -1.69 -16.74
CA ASP A 276 -8.92 -1.40 -16.44
C ASP A 276 -9.52 -2.43 -15.46
N VAL A 277 -9.01 -3.66 -15.47
CA VAL A 277 -9.46 -4.77 -14.63
C VAL A 277 -9.09 -4.54 -13.17
N THR A 278 -7.83 -4.18 -12.90
CA THR A 278 -7.32 -3.89 -11.55
C THR A 278 -8.01 -2.67 -10.97
N ARG A 279 -8.17 -1.63 -11.79
CA ARG A 279 -8.89 -0.42 -11.39
C ARG A 279 -10.35 -0.70 -11.04
N ALA A 280 -11.05 -1.50 -11.84
CA ALA A 280 -12.41 -1.91 -11.54
C ALA A 280 -12.50 -2.77 -10.28
N ALA A 281 -11.53 -3.66 -10.04
CA ALA A 281 -11.47 -4.48 -8.83
C ALA A 281 -11.28 -3.62 -7.56
N LEU A 282 -10.37 -2.63 -7.60
CA LEU A 282 -10.15 -1.69 -6.50
C LEU A 282 -11.38 -0.82 -6.22
N LEU A 283 -11.99 -0.25 -7.27
CA LEU A 283 -13.21 0.54 -7.14
C LEU A 283 -14.38 -0.31 -6.62
N GLN A 284 -14.52 -1.55 -7.09
CA GLN A 284 -15.56 -2.46 -6.63
C GLN A 284 -15.38 -2.80 -5.15
N ALA A 285 -14.15 -3.07 -4.73
CA ALA A 285 -13.82 -3.35 -3.35
C ALA A 285 -14.09 -2.14 -2.43
N ALA A 286 -13.77 -0.93 -2.88
CA ALA A 286 -14.05 0.31 -2.14
C ALA A 286 -15.54 0.69 -2.11
N ALA A 287 -16.32 0.23 -3.10
CA ALA A 287 -17.76 0.47 -3.22
C ALA A 287 -18.61 -0.51 -2.39
N LEU A 288 -18.08 -1.70 -2.06
CA LEU A 288 -18.79 -2.67 -1.23
C LEU A 288 -19.19 -2.05 0.12
N GLY A 289 -20.41 -2.39 0.57
CA GLY A 289 -20.99 -1.80 1.80
C GLY A 289 -21.36 -0.32 1.72
N THR A 290 -21.02 0.40 0.63
CA THR A 290 -21.30 1.84 0.47
C THR A 290 -22.25 2.13 -0.71
N SER A 291 -22.00 1.56 -1.89
CA SER A 291 -22.83 1.73 -3.09
C SER A 291 -23.07 0.39 -3.79
N PRO A 292 -24.23 -0.25 -3.56
CA PRO A 292 -24.60 -1.50 -4.22
C PRO A 292 -24.61 -1.37 -5.75
N ALA A 293 -25.13 -0.26 -6.27
CA ALA A 293 -25.24 -0.02 -7.71
C ALA A 293 -23.87 0.05 -8.41
N LEU A 294 -22.92 0.80 -7.84
CA LEU A 294 -21.56 0.87 -8.39
C LEU A 294 -20.84 -0.47 -8.27
N SER A 295 -20.96 -1.14 -7.13
CA SER A 295 -20.34 -2.46 -6.92
C SER A 295 -20.88 -3.51 -7.90
N GLU A 296 -22.18 -3.52 -8.18
CA GLU A 296 -22.80 -4.43 -9.14
C GLU A 296 -22.37 -4.14 -10.57
N TYR A 297 -22.28 -2.86 -10.96
CA TYR A 297 -21.78 -2.45 -12.27
C TYR A 297 -20.34 -2.93 -12.51
N LEU A 298 -19.45 -2.75 -11.52
CA LEU A 298 -18.03 -3.08 -11.65
C LEU A 298 -17.74 -4.58 -11.55
N ARG A 299 -18.65 -5.35 -10.94
CA ARG A 299 -18.46 -6.79 -10.63
C ARG A 299 -18.04 -7.65 -11.82
N PRO A 300 -18.62 -7.54 -13.04
CA PRO A 300 -18.23 -8.38 -14.16
C PRO A 300 -16.78 -8.17 -14.59
N LEU A 301 -16.29 -6.93 -14.54
CA LEU A 301 -14.91 -6.60 -14.88
C LEU A 301 -13.97 -7.00 -13.74
N ALA A 302 -14.33 -6.71 -12.49
CA ALA A 302 -13.57 -7.11 -11.30
C ALA A 302 -13.35 -8.64 -11.20
N LYS A 303 -14.33 -9.45 -11.64
CA LYS A 303 -14.21 -10.93 -11.69
C LYS A 303 -13.14 -11.46 -12.64
N GLN A 304 -12.62 -10.61 -13.54
CA GLN A 304 -11.54 -10.98 -14.45
C GLN A 304 -10.17 -10.86 -13.78
N HIS A 305 -10.07 -10.15 -12.65
CA HIS A 305 -8.85 -10.01 -11.87
C HIS A 305 -8.49 -11.33 -11.16
N VAL A 306 -7.25 -11.45 -10.65
CA VAL A 306 -6.80 -12.62 -9.86
C VAL A 306 -7.46 -12.74 -8.48
N TRP A 307 -8.19 -11.71 -8.07
CA TRP A 307 -9.02 -11.70 -6.88
C TRP A 307 -10.30 -10.92 -7.12
N THR A 308 -11.34 -11.14 -6.32
CA THR A 308 -12.58 -10.36 -6.37
C THR A 308 -13.06 -10.08 -4.96
N ALA A 309 -13.35 -8.82 -4.62
CA ALA A 309 -13.85 -8.50 -3.29
C ALA A 309 -15.28 -9.05 -3.10
N THR A 310 -15.49 -9.72 -1.97
CA THR A 310 -16.75 -10.41 -1.64
C THR A 310 -17.61 -9.58 -0.69
N TRP A 311 -16.98 -8.93 0.30
CA TRP A 311 -17.64 -8.03 1.25
C TRP A 311 -16.62 -7.04 1.81
N ALA A 312 -17.11 -5.93 2.37
CA ALA A 312 -16.30 -4.94 3.07
C ALA A 312 -17.09 -4.31 4.22
N GLN A 313 -16.40 -4.06 5.34
CA GLN A 313 -16.88 -3.32 6.51
C GLN A 313 -15.90 -2.19 6.80
N HIS A 314 -16.14 -1.04 6.15
CA HIS A 314 -15.29 0.13 6.27
C HIS A 314 -15.52 0.85 7.61
N GLY A 315 -14.46 1.42 8.20
CA GLY A 315 -14.52 2.15 9.46
C GLY A 315 -14.59 1.28 10.72
N LEU A 316 -14.46 -0.05 10.59
CA LEU A 316 -14.27 -0.96 11.71
C LEU A 316 -12.78 -1.29 11.85
N PRO A 317 -12.04 -0.60 12.75
CA PRO A 317 -10.61 -0.82 12.90
C PRO A 317 -10.34 -2.24 13.44
N VAL A 318 -9.35 -2.90 12.87
CA VAL A 318 -8.89 -4.22 13.30
C VAL A 318 -7.40 -4.13 13.67
N SER A 319 -7.05 -4.52 14.89
CA SER A 319 -5.65 -4.64 15.33
C SER A 319 -5.12 -6.07 15.18
N ALA A 320 -5.98 -7.06 15.44
CA ALA A 320 -5.67 -8.48 15.30
C ALA A 320 -6.93 -9.26 14.88
N GLN A 321 -6.73 -10.40 14.21
CA GLN A 321 -7.84 -11.26 13.81
C GLN A 321 -7.41 -12.72 13.70
N CYS A 322 -8.36 -13.64 13.85
CA CYS A 322 -8.17 -15.05 13.52
C CYS A 322 -9.49 -15.67 13.06
N GLN A 323 -9.43 -16.68 12.19
CA GLN A 323 -10.59 -17.50 11.90
C GLN A 323 -10.63 -18.67 12.89
N ILE A 324 -11.78 -18.90 13.51
CA ILE A 324 -11.95 -20.07 14.41
C ILE A 324 -11.87 -21.36 13.57
N PRO A 325 -11.33 -22.47 14.09
CA PRO A 325 -11.41 -23.77 13.41
C PRO A 325 -12.86 -24.25 13.22
N GLY A 326 -13.14 -24.93 12.09
CA GLY A 326 -14.41 -25.60 11.80
C GLY A 326 -15.17 -25.09 10.57
N ASN A 327 -16.27 -25.78 10.23
CA ASN A 327 -17.13 -25.40 9.10
C ASN A 327 -17.92 -24.11 9.39
N ASP A 328 -18.02 -23.23 8.40
CA ASP A 328 -18.65 -21.89 8.51
C ASP A 328 -18.14 -21.10 9.72
N ALA A 329 -16.87 -21.29 10.07
CA ALA A 329 -16.34 -20.73 11.29
C ALA A 329 -16.24 -19.19 11.22
N PRO A 330 -16.64 -18.50 12.30
CA PRO A 330 -16.63 -17.06 12.34
C PRO A 330 -15.19 -16.53 12.39
N LEU A 331 -15.04 -15.31 11.90
CA LEU A 331 -13.85 -14.50 12.07
C LEU A 331 -13.95 -13.78 13.42
N VAL A 332 -12.92 -13.91 14.25
CA VAL A 332 -12.74 -13.09 15.46
C VAL A 332 -11.87 -11.90 15.09
N THR A 333 -12.29 -10.71 15.49
CA THR A 333 -11.53 -9.47 15.32
C THR A 333 -11.38 -8.76 16.67
N ALA A 334 -10.24 -8.13 16.87
CA ALA A 334 -9.99 -7.16 17.93
C ALA A 334 -9.89 -5.76 17.33
N ASP A 335 -10.46 -4.77 18.02
CA ASP A 335 -10.13 -3.37 17.76
C ASP A 335 -8.90 -2.92 18.58
N PRO A 336 -8.28 -1.77 18.26
CA PRO A 336 -7.13 -1.24 19.00
C PRO A 336 -7.41 -0.89 20.48
N LEU A 337 -8.68 -0.91 20.92
CA LEU A 337 -9.09 -0.67 22.30
C LEU A 337 -9.30 -1.98 23.08
N GLY A 338 -9.05 -3.13 22.46
CA GLY A 338 -9.14 -4.45 23.08
C GLY A 338 -10.51 -5.11 23.00
N ARG A 339 -11.46 -4.55 22.25
CA ARG A 339 -12.79 -5.13 22.11
C ARG A 339 -12.80 -6.25 21.08
N LEU A 340 -13.19 -7.44 21.50
CA LEU A 340 -13.31 -8.62 20.64
C LEU A 340 -14.72 -8.79 20.08
N SER A 341 -14.84 -9.04 18.79
CA SER A 341 -16.11 -9.27 18.08
C SER A 341 -16.03 -10.50 17.18
N THR A 342 -17.16 -11.19 17.01
CA THR A 342 -17.27 -12.30 16.05
C THR A 342 -18.04 -11.86 14.82
N HIS A 343 -17.59 -12.31 13.66
CA HIS A 343 -18.14 -11.96 12.36
C HIS A 343 -18.36 -13.22 11.52
N ASN A 344 -19.38 -13.22 10.67
CA ASN A 344 -19.51 -14.23 9.63
C ASN A 344 -18.37 -14.03 8.61
N SER A 345 -17.55 -15.06 8.39
CA SER A 345 -16.42 -14.99 7.46
C SER A 345 -16.84 -14.80 6.00
N GLY A 346 -18.01 -15.31 5.61
CA GLY A 346 -18.58 -15.20 4.26
C GLY A 346 -19.21 -13.84 3.95
N THR A 347 -19.68 -13.08 4.94
CA THR A 347 -20.40 -11.81 4.73
C THR A 347 -19.80 -10.60 5.45
N GLY A 348 -18.89 -10.81 6.39
CA GLY A 348 -18.32 -9.79 7.27
C GLY A 348 -19.29 -9.25 8.33
N GLN A 349 -20.55 -9.71 8.34
CA GLN A 349 -21.55 -9.23 9.31
C GLN A 349 -21.17 -9.65 10.73
N ARG A 350 -21.30 -8.71 11.67
CA ARG A 350 -21.04 -8.96 13.08
C ARG A 350 -22.15 -9.84 13.66
N ASN A 351 -21.74 -10.93 14.31
CA ASN A 351 -22.63 -11.91 14.96
C ASN A 351 -22.60 -11.80 16.49
N GLY A 352 -21.56 -11.20 17.08
CA GLY A 352 -21.43 -11.14 18.53
C GLY A 352 -20.27 -10.30 19.05
N THR A 353 -20.10 -10.33 20.37
CA THR A 353 -18.98 -9.73 21.11
C THR A 353 -18.45 -10.79 22.06
N LEU A 354 -17.13 -10.87 22.22
CA LEU A 354 -16.49 -11.73 23.20
C LEU A 354 -16.02 -10.88 24.39
N SER A 355 -16.08 -11.46 25.58
CA SER A 355 -15.52 -10.82 26.78
C SER A 355 -14.00 -10.80 26.67
N SER A 356 -13.42 -9.63 26.90
CA SER A 356 -11.96 -9.43 26.96
C SER A 356 -11.63 -8.67 28.25
N PRO A 357 -10.57 -9.05 28.99
CA PRO A 357 -10.07 -8.28 30.12
C PRO A 357 -9.78 -6.83 29.71
N THR A 358 -10.08 -5.90 30.62
CA THR A 358 -9.81 -4.49 30.40
C THR A 358 -8.31 -4.22 30.36
N GLY A 359 -7.84 -3.51 29.33
CA GLY A 359 -6.45 -3.07 29.24
C GLY A 359 -5.60 -3.84 28.23
N ILE A 360 -6.03 -5.04 27.81
CA ILE A 360 -5.32 -5.80 26.76
C ILE A 360 -5.49 -5.09 25.42
N ARG A 361 -4.40 -4.98 24.65
CA ARG A 361 -4.39 -4.45 23.29
C ARG A 361 -3.92 -5.53 22.32
N PRO A 362 -4.85 -6.33 21.76
CA PRO A 362 -4.50 -7.49 20.96
C PRO A 362 -3.69 -7.12 19.71
N ALA A 363 -2.47 -7.65 19.61
CA ALA A 363 -1.58 -7.61 18.45
C ALA A 363 -1.60 -8.92 17.65
N GLY A 364 -2.08 -10.02 18.24
CA GLY A 364 -2.29 -11.30 17.56
C GLY A 364 -3.32 -12.16 18.29
N ILE A 365 -4.02 -13.02 17.55
CA ILE A 365 -5.01 -13.95 18.12
C ILE A 365 -4.82 -15.32 17.48
N ALA A 366 -4.86 -16.38 18.28
CA ALA A 366 -4.97 -17.75 17.83
C ALA A 366 -6.16 -18.42 18.52
N ALA A 367 -6.91 -19.23 17.78
CA ALA A 367 -8.09 -19.92 18.29
C ALA A 367 -7.83 -21.42 18.34
N ALA A 368 -7.96 -22.03 19.52
CA ALA A 368 -8.00 -23.49 19.64
C ALA A 368 -9.37 -24.00 19.15
N ASP A 369 -10.44 -23.33 19.57
CA ASP A 369 -11.82 -23.59 19.21
C ASP A 369 -12.70 -22.34 19.44
N ARG A 370 -14.02 -22.51 19.59
CA ARG A 370 -14.97 -21.42 19.82
C ARG A 370 -14.95 -20.87 21.26
N GLY A 371 -14.49 -21.66 22.21
CA GLY A 371 -14.49 -21.35 23.64
C GLY A 371 -13.14 -20.87 24.14
N ALA A 372 -12.02 -21.20 23.48
CA ALA A 372 -10.67 -20.90 23.95
C ALA A 372 -9.81 -20.17 22.90
N LEU A 373 -9.38 -18.95 23.25
CA LEU A 373 -8.50 -18.09 22.45
C LEU A 373 -7.21 -17.77 23.20
N LEU A 374 -6.11 -17.70 22.47
CA LEU A 374 -4.84 -17.16 22.91
C LEU A 374 -4.66 -15.77 22.27
N VAL A 375 -4.38 -14.76 23.09
CA VAL A 375 -4.25 -13.37 22.66
C VAL A 375 -2.86 -12.85 23.03
N LEU A 376 -2.16 -12.31 22.05
CA LEU A 376 -0.93 -11.56 22.25
C LEU A 376 -1.26 -10.09 22.51
N ASP A 377 -0.84 -9.57 23.65
CA ASP A 377 -0.89 -8.14 23.95
C ASP A 377 0.23 -7.39 23.22
N GLU A 378 0.03 -6.10 22.91
CA GLU A 378 1.03 -5.27 22.22
C GLU A 378 2.32 -5.11 23.04
N ASP A 379 2.22 -5.24 24.37
CA ASP A 379 3.34 -5.20 25.30
C ASP A 379 4.10 -6.55 25.40
N GLY A 380 3.61 -7.61 24.76
CA GLY A 380 4.26 -8.92 24.65
C GLY A 380 3.67 -10.08 25.46
N PRO A 381 2.97 -9.91 26.60
CA PRO A 381 2.33 -11.02 27.29
C PRO A 381 1.28 -11.77 26.45
N LEU A 382 1.16 -13.07 26.71
CA LEU A 382 0.08 -13.91 26.16
C LEU A 382 -1.02 -14.09 27.20
N HIS A 383 -2.27 -13.91 26.79
CA HIS A 383 -3.46 -14.06 27.62
C HIS A 383 -4.38 -15.15 27.07
N VAL A 384 -4.97 -15.93 27.97
CA VAL A 384 -5.98 -16.93 27.62
C VAL A 384 -7.37 -16.33 27.85
N LEU A 385 -8.22 -16.45 26.85
CA LEU A 385 -9.65 -16.13 26.95
C LEU A 385 -10.42 -17.43 26.77
N ALA A 386 -10.95 -17.96 27.87
CA ALA A 386 -11.76 -19.16 27.87
C ALA A 386 -13.19 -18.85 28.31
N SER A 387 -14.18 -19.54 27.75
CA SER A 387 -15.55 -19.54 28.27
C SER A 387 -15.69 -20.40 29.53
N ASP A 388 -14.84 -21.42 29.65
CA ASP A 388 -14.76 -22.35 30.77
C ASP A 388 -13.28 -22.66 31.03
N ASP A 389 -12.78 -22.27 32.20
CA ASP A 389 -11.37 -22.40 32.57
C ASP A 389 -10.96 -23.86 32.83
N GLU A 390 -11.93 -24.76 33.07
CA GLU A 390 -11.68 -26.20 33.25
C GLU A 390 -11.63 -26.97 31.92
N ASP A 391 -11.83 -26.28 30.79
CA ASP A 391 -11.70 -26.90 29.46
C ASP A 391 -10.26 -27.34 29.19
N THR A 392 -10.12 -28.47 28.49
CA THR A 392 -8.81 -29.00 28.07
C THR A 392 -8.09 -27.97 27.19
N ALA A 393 -8.82 -27.29 26.31
CA ALA A 393 -8.26 -26.23 25.48
C ALA A 393 -7.71 -25.07 26.33
N ALA A 394 -8.48 -24.59 27.32
CA ALA A 394 -8.05 -23.54 28.23
C ALA A 394 -6.76 -23.92 28.99
N THR A 395 -6.66 -25.17 29.45
CA THR A 395 -5.46 -25.70 30.11
C THR A 395 -4.24 -25.73 29.17
N VAL A 396 -4.43 -26.17 27.92
CA VAL A 396 -3.35 -26.18 26.91
C VAL A 396 -2.86 -24.76 26.63
N LEU A 397 -3.78 -23.81 26.43
CA LEU A 397 -3.42 -22.41 26.20
C LEU A 397 -2.76 -21.76 27.42
N GLY A 398 -3.21 -22.11 28.62
CA GLY A 398 -2.60 -21.65 29.89
C GLY A 398 -1.13 -22.03 29.97
N ASN A 399 -0.80 -23.28 29.63
CA ASN A 399 0.58 -23.74 29.59
C ASN A 399 1.44 -22.99 28.56
N ILE A 400 0.88 -22.61 27.40
CA ILE A 400 1.59 -21.80 26.40
C ILE A 400 1.87 -20.41 26.96
N ALA A 401 0.87 -19.77 27.57
CA ALA A 401 1.01 -18.45 28.18
C ALA A 401 2.02 -18.46 29.34
N ASP A 402 1.95 -19.46 30.22
CA ASP A 402 2.86 -19.62 31.35
C ASP A 402 4.31 -19.84 30.89
N HIS A 403 4.52 -20.66 29.86
CA HIS A 403 5.85 -20.88 29.29
C HIS A 403 6.50 -19.55 28.87
N HIS A 404 5.76 -18.73 28.11
CA HIS A 404 6.26 -17.44 27.64
C HIS A 404 6.33 -16.37 28.73
N GLY A 405 5.44 -16.43 29.74
CA GLY A 405 5.53 -15.59 30.93
C GLY A 405 6.79 -15.87 31.75
N GLN A 406 7.19 -17.14 31.87
CA GLN A 406 8.42 -17.53 32.55
C GLN A 406 9.68 -17.12 31.78
N THR A 407 9.69 -17.25 30.45
CA THR A 407 10.82 -16.79 29.62
C THR A 407 10.97 -15.27 29.62
N LEU A 408 9.85 -14.54 29.72
CA LEU A 408 9.83 -13.08 29.87
C LEU A 408 10.42 -12.62 31.22
N LEU A 409 10.16 -13.34 32.31
CA LEU A 409 10.68 -13.02 33.64
C LEU A 409 12.10 -13.57 33.88
N GLY A 410 12.57 -14.48 33.02
CA GLY A 410 13.89 -15.11 33.11
C GLY A 410 15.04 -14.23 32.61
N ALA A 411 16.27 -14.73 32.70
CA ALA A 411 17.50 -13.98 32.40
C ALA A 411 17.63 -13.46 30.94
N GLY A 412 16.72 -13.83 30.03
CA GLY A 412 16.73 -13.44 28.63
C GLY A 412 15.70 -12.39 28.22
N ASN A 413 14.72 -12.03 29.07
CA ASN A 413 13.59 -11.14 28.74
C ASN A 413 13.03 -11.35 27.33
N LEU A 414 12.77 -12.61 26.96
CA LEU A 414 12.29 -12.96 25.63
C LEU A 414 10.80 -12.65 25.53
N THR A 415 10.48 -11.51 24.95
CA THR A 415 9.10 -11.05 24.74
C THR A 415 8.54 -11.69 23.47
N PRO A 416 7.36 -12.33 23.52
CA PRO A 416 6.59 -12.63 22.33
C PRO A 416 6.32 -11.34 21.54
N THR A 417 6.46 -11.39 20.22
CA THR A 417 6.27 -10.24 19.32
C THR A 417 5.28 -10.52 18.20
N ALA A 418 4.95 -11.79 17.94
CA ALA A 418 3.98 -12.18 16.93
C ALA A 418 3.27 -13.47 17.32
N LEU A 419 1.99 -13.59 16.96
CA LEU A 419 1.17 -14.79 17.16
C LEU A 419 0.35 -15.03 15.89
N GLY A 420 0.36 -16.27 15.39
CA GLY A 420 -0.40 -16.65 14.20
C GLY A 420 -0.81 -18.11 14.21
N SER A 421 -1.96 -18.39 13.61
CA SER A 421 -2.52 -19.73 13.45
C SER A 421 -3.31 -19.83 12.14
N CYS A 422 -3.72 -21.04 11.78
CA CYS A 422 -4.59 -21.30 10.62
C CYS A 422 -5.80 -22.13 11.08
N PRO A 423 -7.04 -21.84 10.63
CA PRO A 423 -8.22 -22.61 11.05
C PRO A 423 -8.20 -24.09 10.65
N GLN A 424 -7.31 -24.49 9.74
CA GLN A 424 -7.17 -25.86 9.24
C GLN A 424 -6.18 -26.70 10.04
N SER A 425 -5.42 -26.08 10.93
CA SER A 425 -4.35 -26.72 11.69
C SER A 425 -4.54 -26.46 13.18
N PRO A 426 -4.34 -27.47 14.05
CA PRO A 426 -4.41 -27.29 15.50
C PRO A 426 -3.14 -26.61 16.06
N LEU A 427 -2.43 -25.82 15.25
CA LEU A 427 -1.12 -25.28 15.57
C LEU A 427 -1.17 -23.75 15.66
N ALA A 428 -0.34 -23.20 16.54
CA ALA A 428 0.03 -21.80 16.52
C ALA A 428 1.54 -21.64 16.51
N ALA A 429 1.99 -20.57 15.85
CA ALA A 429 3.36 -20.09 15.92
C ALA A 429 3.41 -18.83 16.77
N VAL A 430 4.43 -18.75 17.62
CA VAL A 430 4.78 -17.55 18.40
C VAL A 430 6.19 -17.12 17.98
N GLY A 431 6.34 -15.88 17.54
CA GLY A 431 7.64 -15.25 17.32
C GLY A 431 8.10 -14.44 18.53
N ASP A 432 9.40 -14.31 18.75
CA ASP A 432 9.95 -13.54 19.87
C ASP A 432 10.92 -12.43 19.45
N SER A 433 11.36 -11.64 20.44
CA SER A 433 12.31 -10.53 20.25
C SER A 433 13.75 -10.96 19.92
N SER A 434 14.09 -12.24 20.07
CA SER A 434 15.42 -12.77 19.71
C SER A 434 15.51 -13.26 18.26
N GLY A 435 14.36 -13.32 17.57
CA GLY A 435 14.21 -13.87 16.23
C GLY A 435 13.92 -15.37 16.21
N ALA A 436 13.54 -15.96 17.35
CA ALA A 436 13.09 -17.33 17.45
C ALA A 436 11.59 -17.47 17.20
N VAL A 437 11.22 -18.64 16.68
CA VAL A 437 9.84 -19.03 16.41
C VAL A 437 9.55 -20.34 17.12
N HIS A 438 8.43 -20.38 17.82
CA HIS A 438 7.97 -21.46 18.68
C HIS A 438 6.64 -21.99 18.16
N VAL A 439 6.58 -23.29 17.84
CA VAL A 439 5.38 -23.95 17.35
C VAL A 439 4.76 -24.76 18.48
N TRP A 440 3.46 -24.53 18.68
CA TRP A 440 2.65 -25.16 19.72
C TRP A 440 1.46 -25.89 19.10
N SER A 441 1.05 -26.99 19.75
CA SER A 441 -0.30 -27.52 19.57
C SER A 441 -1.27 -26.75 20.47
N LEU A 442 -2.40 -26.32 19.90
CA LEU A 442 -3.48 -25.62 20.60
C LEU A 442 -4.47 -26.58 21.26
N THR A 443 -4.45 -27.86 20.90
CA THR A 443 -5.40 -28.88 21.38
C THR A 443 -4.74 -30.01 22.17
N THR A 444 -3.42 -30.14 22.07
CA THR A 444 -2.65 -31.20 22.74
C THR A 444 -1.66 -30.58 23.70
N TYR A 445 -1.74 -30.96 24.96
CA TYR A 445 -0.77 -30.52 25.97
C TYR A 445 0.65 -30.97 25.61
N GLN A 446 1.56 -30.01 25.58
CA GLN A 446 3.00 -30.25 25.39
C GLN A 446 3.76 -29.40 26.41
N PRO A 447 4.80 -29.93 27.08
CA PRO A 447 5.52 -29.20 28.11
C PRO A 447 6.43 -28.09 27.54
N ALA A 448 6.81 -28.17 26.26
CA ALA A 448 7.68 -27.20 25.60
C ALA A 448 7.36 -27.12 24.11
N PRO A 449 7.60 -25.98 23.45
CA PRO A 449 7.38 -25.83 22.02
C PRO A 449 8.51 -26.44 21.21
N ARG A 450 8.22 -26.72 19.95
CA ARG A 450 9.28 -26.87 18.96
C ARG A 450 9.79 -25.50 18.56
N SER A 451 11.06 -25.23 18.85
CA SER A 451 11.64 -23.89 18.71
C SER A 451 12.78 -23.87 17.71
N ARG A 452 12.87 -22.81 16.90
CA ARG A 452 14.02 -22.57 16.03
C ARG A 452 14.27 -21.08 15.89
N ARG A 453 15.55 -20.68 15.95
CA ARG A 453 15.96 -19.32 15.62
C ARG A 453 16.03 -19.16 14.10
N LEU A 454 15.16 -18.31 13.56
CA LEU A 454 15.06 -18.07 12.12
C LEU A 454 15.62 -16.70 11.74
N HIS A 455 15.51 -15.73 12.64
CA HIS A 455 15.91 -14.33 12.40
C HIS A 455 16.98 -13.88 13.38
N SER A 456 17.77 -12.88 12.97
CA SER A 456 18.71 -12.17 13.86
C SER A 456 18.11 -10.92 14.51
N VAL A 457 16.91 -10.54 14.07
CA VAL A 457 16.11 -9.41 14.53
C VAL A 457 14.78 -9.92 15.12
N PRO A 458 14.03 -9.11 15.88
CA PRO A 458 12.72 -9.52 16.38
C PRO A 458 11.80 -9.99 15.24
N VAL A 459 10.96 -10.98 15.54
CA VAL A 459 9.97 -11.49 14.58
C VAL A 459 8.81 -10.49 14.49
N SER A 460 8.46 -10.03 13.29
CA SER A 460 7.41 -9.04 13.07
C SER A 460 6.03 -9.67 12.80
N ALA A 461 5.99 -10.85 12.19
CA ALA A 461 4.75 -11.60 11.93
C ALA A 461 5.07 -13.09 11.77
N VAL A 462 4.09 -13.95 12.07
CA VAL A 462 4.19 -15.40 11.91
C VAL A 462 2.88 -15.99 11.39
N ALA A 463 2.97 -17.09 10.65
CA ALA A 463 1.83 -17.93 10.29
C ALA A 463 2.29 -19.38 10.22
N CYS A 464 1.39 -20.32 10.49
CA CYS A 464 1.66 -21.74 10.30
C CYS A 464 0.47 -22.46 9.69
N THR A 465 0.75 -23.50 8.94
CA THR A 465 -0.26 -24.40 8.38
C THR A 465 0.27 -25.83 8.36
N GLN A 466 -0.63 -26.81 8.26
CA GLN A 466 -0.27 -28.21 8.21
C GLN A 466 -0.95 -28.87 7.02
N ASP A 467 -0.15 -29.52 6.18
CA ASP A 467 -0.67 -30.45 5.19
C ASP A 467 -0.94 -31.79 5.87
N ALA A 468 -2.20 -32.08 6.17
CA ALA A 468 -2.61 -33.32 6.82
C ALA A 468 -2.40 -34.55 5.92
N SER A 469 -2.33 -34.39 4.59
CA SER A 469 -2.13 -35.50 3.67
C SER A 469 -0.68 -35.97 3.64
N GLU A 470 0.27 -35.04 3.76
CA GLU A 470 1.71 -35.33 3.78
C GLU A 470 2.32 -35.31 5.19
N GLY A 471 1.56 -34.86 6.20
CA GLY A 471 2.04 -34.73 7.59
C GLY A 471 3.04 -33.58 7.79
N MET A 472 3.18 -32.68 6.81
CA MET A 472 4.15 -31.58 6.83
C MET A 472 3.57 -30.34 7.50
N THR A 473 4.35 -29.71 8.37
CA THR A 473 4.00 -28.42 9.00
C THR A 473 4.89 -27.33 8.43
N PHE A 474 4.27 -26.34 7.79
CA PHE A 474 4.94 -25.17 7.25
C PHE A 474 4.79 -23.99 8.20
N VAL A 475 5.90 -23.37 8.56
CA VAL A 475 5.94 -22.17 9.40
C VAL A 475 6.58 -21.05 8.61
N PHE A 476 5.87 -19.93 8.53
CA PHE A 476 6.32 -18.70 7.89
C PHE A 476 6.55 -17.66 8.97
N SER A 477 7.66 -16.94 8.86
CA SER A 477 8.00 -15.89 9.80
C SER A 477 8.71 -14.75 9.09
N SER A 478 8.45 -13.54 9.55
CA SER A 478 9.12 -12.35 9.04
C SER A 478 9.90 -11.63 10.13
N GLY A 479 11.03 -11.03 9.75
CA GLY A 479 11.81 -10.15 10.63
C GLY A 479 11.54 -8.68 10.37
N PHE A 480 11.88 -7.82 11.34
CA PHE A 480 11.90 -6.36 11.12
C PHE A 480 12.93 -5.89 10.07
N ASP A 481 13.80 -6.79 9.60
CA ASP A 481 14.70 -6.58 8.48
C ASP A 481 14.03 -6.77 7.10
N GLY A 482 12.72 -7.05 7.10
CA GLY A 482 11.93 -7.21 5.87
C GLY A 482 12.13 -8.54 5.17
N THR A 483 12.73 -9.53 5.85
CA THR A 483 12.86 -10.90 5.33
C THR A 483 11.66 -11.75 5.70
N ILE A 484 11.27 -12.67 4.82
CA ILE A 484 10.32 -13.76 5.10
C ILE A 484 11.07 -15.08 4.97
N ARG A 485 10.96 -15.95 5.98
CA ARG A 485 11.57 -17.28 6.01
C ARG A 485 10.51 -18.37 6.12
N LEU A 486 10.80 -19.49 5.47
CA LEU A 486 10.04 -20.73 5.57
C LEU A 486 10.82 -21.78 6.38
N TRP A 487 10.13 -22.40 7.31
CA TRP A 487 10.61 -23.55 8.06
C TRP A 487 9.58 -24.67 7.99
N GLU A 488 9.95 -25.75 7.31
CA GLU A 488 9.21 -27.00 7.45
C GLU A 488 9.69 -27.71 8.71
N THR A 489 8.78 -27.98 9.64
CA THR A 489 9.16 -28.56 10.93
C THR A 489 9.56 -30.03 10.85
N SER A 490 9.86 -30.63 9.70
CA SER A 490 10.54 -31.95 9.68
C SER A 490 12.01 -31.81 9.26
N GLN A 491 12.39 -30.65 8.73
CA GLN A 491 13.69 -30.37 8.14
C GLN A 491 14.40 -29.21 8.85
N GLU A 492 15.65 -28.96 8.47
CA GLU A 492 16.33 -27.71 8.79
C GLU A 492 15.63 -26.55 8.05
N PRO A 493 15.60 -25.33 8.64
CA PRO A 493 15.08 -24.16 7.94
C PRO A 493 15.83 -23.88 6.64
N MET A 494 15.16 -23.22 5.69
CA MET A 494 15.84 -22.74 4.49
C MET A 494 16.95 -21.73 4.85
N ASP A 495 18.11 -21.87 4.20
CA ASP A 495 19.27 -21.00 4.44
C ASP A 495 18.96 -19.54 4.07
N SER A 496 18.33 -19.33 2.91
CA SER A 496 17.93 -18.03 2.39
C SER A 496 16.47 -17.72 2.67
N PRO A 497 16.11 -16.43 2.84
CA PRO A 497 14.71 -16.01 2.87
C PRO A 497 14.00 -16.33 1.55
N ILE A 498 12.70 -16.59 1.62
CA ILE A 498 11.84 -16.81 0.44
C ILE A 498 11.39 -15.50 -0.20
N ASP A 499 11.39 -14.40 0.57
CA ASP A 499 11.12 -13.05 0.11
C ASP A 499 11.91 -12.05 0.98
N GLN A 500 12.38 -10.94 0.39
CA GLN A 500 13.07 -9.88 1.12
C GLN A 500 12.81 -8.52 0.47
N ARG A 501 12.38 -7.55 1.28
CA ARG A 501 12.07 -6.20 0.82
C ARG A 501 12.55 -5.13 1.80
N PRO A 502 12.77 -3.88 1.34
CA PRO A 502 13.06 -2.74 2.21
C PRO A 502 11.79 -2.21 2.93
N ALA A 503 10.89 -3.10 3.33
CA ALA A 503 9.62 -2.81 3.98
C ALA A 503 9.38 -3.84 5.09
N VAL A 504 8.67 -3.46 6.15
CA VAL A 504 8.36 -4.38 7.26
C VAL A 504 7.09 -5.14 6.94
N VAL A 505 7.10 -6.45 7.11
CA VAL A 505 5.89 -7.28 7.04
C VAL A 505 5.03 -7.01 8.27
N THR A 506 3.78 -6.61 8.05
CA THR A 506 2.82 -6.27 9.11
C THR A 506 1.89 -7.42 9.48
N ALA A 507 1.66 -8.37 8.58
CA ALA A 507 0.85 -9.55 8.84
C ALA A 507 1.19 -10.69 7.87
N LEU A 508 1.08 -11.92 8.36
CA LEU A 508 1.16 -13.15 7.56
C LEU A 508 -0.11 -13.99 7.75
N ALA A 509 -0.55 -14.66 6.69
CA ALA A 509 -1.56 -15.71 6.78
C ALA A 509 -1.21 -16.85 5.82
N ALA A 510 -1.37 -18.10 6.27
CA ALA A 510 -1.09 -19.28 5.46
C ALA A 510 -2.28 -20.25 5.50
N ALA A 511 -2.53 -20.93 4.38
CA ALA A 511 -3.56 -21.95 4.28
C ALA A 511 -3.14 -23.04 3.29
N ILE A 512 -3.61 -24.27 3.53
CA ILE A 512 -3.62 -25.31 2.50
C ILE A 512 -4.89 -25.13 1.68
N THR A 513 -4.74 -24.72 0.42
CA THR A 513 -5.85 -24.47 -0.50
C THR A 513 -5.99 -25.60 -1.51
N ALA A 514 -7.04 -25.59 -2.33
CA ALA A 514 -7.17 -26.55 -3.43
C ALA A 514 -6.04 -26.48 -4.48
N ALA A 515 -5.29 -25.37 -4.54
CA ALA A 515 -4.10 -25.25 -5.37
C ALA A 515 -2.82 -25.80 -4.71
N GLY A 516 -2.82 -25.92 -3.38
CA GLY A 516 -1.63 -26.20 -2.58
C GLY A 516 -1.45 -25.18 -1.44
N PRO A 517 -0.30 -25.19 -0.74
CA PRO A 517 0.03 -24.23 0.31
C PRO A 517 0.18 -22.82 -0.27
N VAL A 518 -0.55 -21.86 0.30
CA VAL A 518 -0.50 -20.46 -0.08
C VAL A 518 -0.14 -19.61 1.14
N LEU A 519 0.76 -18.65 0.94
CA LEU A 519 1.13 -17.62 1.90
C LEU A 519 0.66 -16.26 1.40
N ALA A 520 0.00 -15.49 2.26
CA ALA A 520 -0.25 -14.07 2.07
C ALA A 520 0.62 -13.27 3.04
N ALA A 521 1.33 -12.27 2.53
CA ALA A 521 2.19 -11.38 3.30
C ALA A 521 1.83 -9.92 3.01
N ALA A 522 1.37 -9.20 4.04
CA ALA A 522 1.12 -7.76 3.94
C ALA A 522 2.33 -6.97 4.41
N TRP A 523 2.63 -5.89 3.71
CA TRP A 523 3.78 -5.04 3.95
C TRP A 523 3.34 -3.63 4.38
N ASN A 524 4.19 -2.94 5.12
CA ASN A 524 3.89 -1.59 5.62
C ASN A 524 3.83 -0.53 4.52
N ASP A 525 4.32 -0.84 3.32
CA ASP A 525 4.27 -0.01 2.11
C ASP A 525 2.96 -0.16 1.33
N GLY A 526 1.99 -0.91 1.88
CA GLY A 526 0.65 -1.03 1.30
C GLY A 526 0.55 -2.07 0.18
N GLU A 527 1.57 -2.90 -0.01
CA GLU A 527 1.51 -4.07 -0.89
C GLU A 527 1.17 -5.35 -0.12
N LEU A 528 0.55 -6.30 -0.84
CA LEU A 528 0.35 -7.66 -0.37
C LEU A 528 0.92 -8.65 -1.37
N HIS A 529 1.81 -9.52 -0.93
CA HIS A 529 2.36 -10.60 -1.73
C HIS A 529 1.62 -11.90 -1.47
N LEU A 530 1.14 -12.55 -2.53
CA LEU A 530 0.61 -13.91 -2.50
C LEU A 530 1.62 -14.86 -3.11
N TRP A 531 1.99 -15.88 -2.34
CA TRP A 531 2.96 -16.89 -2.75
C TRP A 531 2.29 -18.26 -2.79
N HIS A 532 2.36 -18.91 -3.94
CA HIS A 532 2.06 -20.33 -4.06
C HIS A 532 3.34 -21.13 -3.83
N ILE A 533 3.43 -21.82 -2.68
CA ILE A 533 4.70 -22.35 -2.17
C ILE A 533 5.27 -23.43 -3.09
N SER A 534 4.44 -24.34 -3.57
CA SER A 534 4.90 -25.47 -4.37
C SER A 534 5.37 -25.07 -5.78
N SER A 535 4.82 -24.00 -6.37
CA SER A 535 5.23 -23.52 -7.69
C SER A 535 6.26 -22.38 -7.64
N GLY A 536 6.41 -21.73 -6.49
CA GLY A 536 7.21 -20.52 -6.33
C GLY A 536 6.61 -19.28 -6.98
N LYS A 537 5.38 -19.36 -7.52
CA LYS A 537 4.72 -18.21 -8.15
C LYS A 537 4.31 -17.18 -7.11
N ALA A 538 4.65 -15.92 -7.36
CA ALA A 538 4.27 -14.79 -6.54
C ALA A 538 3.43 -13.80 -7.34
N GLU A 539 2.39 -13.25 -6.70
CA GLU A 539 1.54 -12.19 -7.25
C GLU A 539 1.48 -11.03 -6.26
N VAL A 540 1.55 -9.80 -6.77
CA VAL A 540 1.44 -8.57 -5.95
C VAL A 540 0.03 -8.03 -6.06
N LEU A 541 -0.63 -7.85 -4.92
CA LEU A 541 -1.97 -7.30 -4.84
C LEU A 541 -1.95 -5.92 -4.17
N PRO A 542 -2.64 -4.92 -4.74
CA PRO A 542 -2.82 -3.64 -4.08
C PRO A 542 -3.77 -3.79 -2.88
N LEU A 543 -3.40 -3.20 -1.74
CA LEU A 543 -4.29 -3.09 -0.58
C LEU A 543 -5.10 -1.80 -0.63
N LEU A 544 -6.39 -1.86 -0.27
CA LEU A 544 -7.21 -0.66 -0.11
C LEU A 544 -6.74 0.21 1.06
N TYR A 545 -6.29 -0.43 2.14
CA TYR A 545 -5.86 0.20 3.38
C TYR A 545 -4.57 -0.43 3.86
N ARG A 546 -3.95 0.20 4.86
CA ARG A 546 -2.91 -0.48 5.62
C ARG A 546 -3.48 -1.74 6.26
N CYS A 547 -2.71 -2.82 6.23
CA CYS A 547 -3.08 -4.09 6.83
C CYS A 547 -2.28 -4.30 8.12
N SER A 548 -2.98 -4.67 9.18
CA SER A 548 -2.43 -5.08 10.49
C SER A 548 -2.71 -6.54 10.77
N ALA A 549 -3.72 -7.15 10.11
CA ALA A 549 -4.08 -8.53 10.35
C ALA A 549 -4.58 -9.21 9.07
N LEU A 550 -4.19 -10.48 8.87
CA LEU A 550 -4.59 -11.31 7.75
C LEU A 550 -5.18 -12.64 8.24
N ALA A 551 -6.13 -13.18 7.49
CA ALA A 551 -6.59 -14.56 7.63
C ALA A 551 -6.89 -15.14 6.25
N LEU A 552 -6.51 -16.39 6.01
CA LEU A 552 -6.71 -17.06 4.73
C LEU A 552 -7.43 -18.38 4.98
N SER A 553 -8.52 -18.62 4.24
CA SER A 553 -9.30 -19.86 4.33
C SER A 553 -8.86 -20.89 3.30
N ALA A 554 -9.21 -22.16 3.55
CA ALA A 554 -9.05 -23.28 2.61
C ALA A 554 -9.62 -23.00 1.22
N GLY A 555 -10.74 -22.28 1.18
CA GLY A 555 -11.45 -21.92 -0.04
C GLY A 555 -10.81 -20.75 -0.81
N GLY A 556 -9.68 -20.22 -0.34
CA GLY A 556 -9.00 -19.08 -0.96
C GLY A 556 -9.66 -17.74 -0.65
N GLN A 557 -10.45 -17.63 0.42
CA GLN A 557 -10.95 -16.34 0.88
C GLN A 557 -9.89 -15.69 1.78
N LEU A 558 -9.34 -14.57 1.32
CA LEU A 558 -8.39 -13.75 2.06
C LEU A 558 -9.14 -12.60 2.74
N MET A 559 -9.03 -12.53 4.06
CA MET A 559 -9.60 -11.47 4.89
C MET A 559 -8.49 -10.51 5.31
N VAL A 560 -8.67 -9.23 5.03
CA VAL A 560 -7.72 -8.15 5.31
C VAL A 560 -8.32 -7.24 6.35
N GLY A 561 -7.64 -7.10 7.50
CA GLY A 561 -8.00 -6.18 8.58
C GLY A 561 -6.96 -5.08 8.73
N GLY A 562 -7.43 -3.88 9.05
CA GLY A 562 -6.62 -2.67 9.17
C GLY A 562 -7.27 -1.59 10.03
N PRO A 563 -6.56 -0.47 10.28
CA PRO A 563 -7.10 0.65 11.05
C PRO A 563 -8.30 1.33 10.38
N ASP A 564 -8.45 1.20 9.06
CA ASP A 564 -9.49 1.88 8.28
C ASP A 564 -10.71 0.97 7.99
N GLY A 565 -10.66 -0.30 8.39
CA GLY A 565 -11.72 -1.27 8.12
C GLY A 565 -11.21 -2.69 7.91
N MET A 566 -12.14 -3.55 7.54
CA MET A 566 -11.86 -4.92 7.11
C MET A 566 -12.63 -5.27 5.84
N TYR A 567 -12.05 -6.10 4.99
CA TYR A 567 -12.70 -6.60 3.78
C TYR A 567 -12.20 -8.01 3.44
N ALA A 568 -12.95 -8.72 2.61
CA ALA A 568 -12.50 -10.00 2.08
C ALA A 568 -12.47 -10.00 0.56
N VAL A 569 -11.48 -10.73 0.04
CA VAL A 569 -11.35 -11.04 -1.38
C VAL A 569 -11.32 -12.54 -1.58
N GLN A 570 -11.99 -13.00 -2.63
CA GLN A 570 -11.89 -14.36 -3.10
C GLN A 570 -10.74 -14.45 -4.10
N LEU A 571 -9.76 -15.29 -3.81
CA LEU A 571 -8.62 -15.56 -4.68
C LEU A 571 -9.01 -16.55 -5.78
N ARG A 572 -8.47 -16.33 -6.98
CA ARG A 572 -8.54 -17.27 -8.10
C ARG A 572 -7.38 -18.24 -8.04
N LEU A 573 -7.55 -19.28 -7.24
CA LEU A 573 -6.52 -20.30 -6.99
C LEU A 573 -6.05 -20.99 -8.28
N ASP A 574 -6.93 -21.13 -9.29
CA ASP A 574 -6.63 -21.68 -10.61
C ASP A 574 -5.55 -20.90 -11.38
N ARG A 575 -5.43 -19.60 -11.09
CA ARG A 575 -4.41 -18.74 -11.69
C ARG A 575 -3.11 -18.71 -10.89
N LEU A 576 -3.09 -19.21 -9.67
CA LEU A 576 -1.91 -19.25 -8.81
C LEU A 576 -1.11 -20.55 -8.99
N SER A 577 -1.76 -21.65 -9.39
CA SER A 577 -1.13 -22.96 -9.58
C SER A 577 -0.44 -23.18 -10.93
N ASN A 578 -0.81 -22.41 -11.96
CA ASN A 578 -0.32 -22.56 -13.34
C ASN A 578 0.81 -21.59 -13.70
#